data_AF-A0A6D0IKG3-F1
#
_entry.id   AF-A0A6D0IKG3-F1
#
_cell.length_a   1.000
_cell.length_b   1.000
_cell.length_c   1.000
_cell.angle_alpha   90.00
_cell.angle_beta   90.00
_cell.angle_gamma   90.00
#
_symmetry.space_group_name_H-M   'P 1'
#
loop_
_entity.id
_entity.type
_entity.pdbx_description
1 polymer ?
#
loop_
_entity_poly.entity_id
_entity_poly.type
_entity_poly.pdbx_seq_one_letter_code
_entity_poly.pdbx_strand_id
1 'polypeptide(L)'
;MLDAQTIATVKATIPLLVETGPKLTAHFYDRMFTHNPELKEIFNMSNQRNGDQREALFNAIAAYASNIENLPALLPAVEKIAQKHTSFQIKPEQYNIVGEHLLATLDEMFSPGQEVLDAWGKAYGVLAN
;
A
#
# COMPACT_ATOMS: atom_id res chain seq x y z
N MET A 1 -17.69 -1.53 0.11
CA MET A 1 -17.81 -0.07 0.32
C MET A 1 -17.41 0.22 1.75
N LEU A 2 -16.58 1.24 1.99
CA LEU A 2 -16.11 1.59 3.34
C LEU A 2 -17.21 2.31 4.11
N ASP A 3 -17.29 2.06 5.42
CA ASP A 3 -18.16 2.84 6.32
C ASP A 3 -17.57 4.23 6.60
N ALA A 4 -18.41 5.17 7.03
CA ALA A 4 -18.01 6.56 7.25
C ALA A 4 -16.92 6.72 8.33
N GLN A 5 -16.94 5.85 9.36
CA GLN A 5 -15.93 5.86 10.41
C GLN A 5 -14.56 5.46 9.84
N THR A 6 -14.51 4.39 9.04
CA THR A 6 -13.30 3.92 8.38
C THR A 6 -12.69 5.00 7.49
N ILE A 7 -13.53 5.68 6.70
CA ILE A 7 -13.10 6.80 5.85
C ILE A 7 -12.51 7.93 6.70
N ALA A 8 -13.19 8.31 7.79
CA ALA A 8 -12.72 9.37 8.68
C ALA A 8 -11.38 9.02 9.34
N THR A 9 -11.23 7.78 9.83
CA THR A 9 -9.98 7.29 10.45
C THR A 9 -8.83 7.28 9.47
N VAL A 10 -9.03 6.77 8.24
CA VAL A 10 -7.98 6.82 7.21
C VAL A 10 -7.61 8.26 6.91
N LYS A 11 -8.60 9.15 6.67
CA LYS A 11 -8.34 10.57 6.37
C LYS A 11 -7.56 11.29 7.46
N ALA A 12 -7.89 11.04 8.73
CA ALA A 12 -7.21 11.66 9.87
C ALA A 12 -5.72 11.27 9.96
N THR A 13 -5.34 10.11 9.41
CA THR A 13 -3.96 9.59 9.46
C THR A 13 -3.14 9.87 8.19
N ILE A 14 -3.75 10.44 7.14
CA ILE A 14 -3.06 10.81 5.89
C ILE A 14 -1.89 11.76 6.12
N PRO A 15 -2.01 12.86 6.89
CA PRO A 15 -0.91 13.81 7.03
C PRO A 15 0.35 13.14 7.60
N LEU A 16 0.19 12.26 8.59
CA LEU A 16 1.28 11.50 9.20
C LEU A 16 1.99 10.59 8.18
N LEU A 17 1.21 9.90 7.34
CA LEU A 17 1.74 9.07 6.28
C LEU A 17 2.51 9.92 5.25
N VAL A 18 1.93 11.05 4.83
CA VAL A 18 2.52 11.93 3.82
C VAL A 18 3.83 12.56 4.31
N GLU A 19 3.90 12.99 5.57
CA GLU A 19 5.11 13.54 6.18
C GLU A 19 6.28 12.54 6.21
N THR A 20 5.97 11.24 6.28
CA THR A 20 6.98 10.18 6.27
C THR A 20 7.63 10.00 4.90
N GLY A 21 6.90 10.31 3.83
CA GLY A 21 7.41 10.18 2.46
C GLY A 21 7.77 8.73 2.08
N PRO A 22 8.63 8.56 1.06
CA PRO A 22 9.10 7.25 0.60
C PRO A 22 9.87 6.41 1.64
N LYS A 23 10.15 6.94 2.84
CA LYS A 23 10.71 6.14 3.95
C LYS A 23 9.73 5.07 4.42
N LEU A 24 8.43 5.35 4.36
CA LEU A 24 7.39 4.38 4.68
C LEU A 24 7.51 3.14 3.79
N THR A 25 7.57 3.37 2.48
CA THR A 25 7.64 2.28 1.51
C THR A 25 9.00 1.63 1.46
N ALA A 26 10.07 2.34 1.84
CA ALA A 26 11.37 1.71 2.06
C ALA A 26 11.30 0.66 3.18
N HIS A 27 10.75 1.02 4.35
CA HIS A 27 10.55 0.10 5.47
C HIS A 27 9.66 -1.08 5.09
N PHE A 28 8.56 -0.81 4.38
CA PHE A 28 7.68 -1.84 3.82
C PHE A 28 8.42 -2.87 2.96
N TYR A 29 9.22 -2.42 1.97
CA TYR A 29 9.93 -3.34 1.09
C TYR A 29 11.01 -4.12 1.84
N ASP A 30 11.74 -3.48 2.75
CA ASP A 30 12.76 -4.14 3.55
C ASP A 30 12.13 -5.24 4.44
N ARG A 31 10.98 -4.96 5.06
CA ARG A 31 10.20 -5.95 5.82
C ARG A 31 9.72 -7.09 4.93
N MET A 32 9.06 -6.77 3.82
CA MET A 32 8.49 -7.75 2.90
C MET A 32 9.55 -8.69 2.35
N PHE A 33 10.68 -8.16 1.89
CA PHE A 33 11.75 -8.99 1.33
C PHE A 33 12.58 -9.76 2.36
N THR A 34 12.47 -9.41 3.64
CA THR A 34 13.09 -10.16 4.74
C THR A 34 12.25 -11.39 5.08
N HIS A 35 10.93 -11.25 5.14
CA HIS A 35 10.02 -12.35 5.49
C HIS A 35 9.58 -13.19 4.29
N ASN A 36 9.60 -12.59 3.10
CA ASN A 36 9.21 -13.21 1.82
C ASN A 36 10.32 -13.02 0.78
N PRO A 37 11.52 -13.61 0.98
CA PRO A 37 12.65 -13.44 0.07
C PRO A 37 12.35 -13.92 -1.36
N GLU A 38 11.42 -14.86 -1.55
CA GLU A 38 10.96 -15.36 -2.84
C GLU A 38 10.37 -14.25 -3.73
N LEU A 39 9.86 -13.16 -3.14
CA LEU A 39 9.32 -12.04 -3.91
C LEU A 39 10.41 -11.26 -4.66
N LYS A 40 11.69 -11.38 -4.28
CA LYS A 40 12.80 -10.74 -5.01
C LYS A 40 12.92 -11.23 -6.46
N GLU A 41 12.41 -12.43 -6.77
CA GLU A 41 12.37 -12.97 -8.13
C GLU A 41 11.25 -12.37 -8.99
N ILE A 42 10.25 -11.74 -8.34
CA ILE A 42 9.09 -11.11 -8.99
C ILE A 42 9.32 -9.61 -9.17
N PHE A 43 9.88 -8.96 -8.14
CA PHE A 43 10.12 -7.53 -8.15
C PHE A 43 11.37 -7.16 -8.97
N ASN A 44 11.29 -6.03 -9.68
CA ASN A 44 12.47 -5.46 -10.32
C ASN A 44 13.40 -4.85 -9.27
N MET A 45 14.47 -5.58 -8.92
CA MET A 45 15.43 -5.15 -7.90
C MET A 45 16.28 -3.93 -8.31
N SER A 46 16.38 -3.61 -9.61
CA SER A 46 17.02 -2.36 -10.05
C SER A 46 16.18 -1.15 -9.64
N ASN A 47 14.86 -1.22 -9.84
CA ASN A 47 13.92 -0.16 -9.43
C ASN A 47 13.80 -0.04 -7.90
N GLN A 48 14.09 -1.13 -7.17
CA GLN A 48 14.18 -1.08 -5.72
C GLN A 48 15.43 -0.33 -5.26
N ARG A 49 16.59 -0.63 -5.89
CA ARG A 49 17.88 -0.02 -5.52
C ARG A 49 17.96 1.46 -5.85
N ASN A 50 17.37 1.91 -6.96
CA ASN A 50 17.39 3.33 -7.35
C ASN A 50 16.31 4.17 -6.65
N GLY A 51 15.37 3.55 -5.93
CA GLY A 51 14.32 4.22 -5.17
C GLY A 51 13.00 4.41 -5.90
N ASP A 52 12.95 4.23 -7.22
CA ASP A 52 11.76 4.49 -8.04
C ASP A 52 10.55 3.68 -7.57
N GLN A 53 10.77 2.42 -7.17
CA GLN A 53 9.68 1.54 -6.74
C GLN A 53 9.12 1.91 -5.36
N ARG A 54 9.97 2.46 -4.48
CA ARG A 54 9.57 2.99 -3.17
C ARG A 54 8.73 4.24 -3.36
N GLU A 55 9.18 5.15 -4.20
CA GLU A 55 8.47 6.38 -4.52
C GLU A 55 7.13 6.10 -5.22
N ALA A 56 7.12 5.21 -6.22
CA ALA A 56 5.91 4.84 -6.94
C ALA A 56 4.82 4.27 -6.02
N LEU A 57 5.19 3.36 -5.10
CA LEU A 57 4.24 2.80 -4.14
C LEU A 57 3.74 3.87 -3.16
N PHE A 58 4.62 4.77 -2.69
CA PHE A 58 4.23 5.83 -1.77
C PHE A 58 3.22 6.76 -2.43
N ASN A 59 3.49 7.19 -3.66
CA ASN A 59 2.59 8.03 -4.44
C ASN A 59 1.24 7.34 -4.69
N ALA A 60 1.22 6.03 -4.93
CA ALA A 60 -0.02 5.27 -5.09
C ALA A 60 -0.84 5.25 -3.79
N ILE A 61 -0.22 5.00 -2.63
CA ILE A 61 -0.88 5.01 -1.32
C ILE A 61 -1.41 6.41 -0.99
N ALA A 62 -0.60 7.45 -1.19
CA ALA A 62 -0.99 8.83 -0.93
C ALA A 62 -2.15 9.28 -1.84
N ALA A 63 -2.12 8.93 -3.13
CA ALA A 63 -3.19 9.20 -4.07
C ALA A 63 -4.48 8.46 -3.69
N TYR A 64 -4.36 7.18 -3.31
CA TYR A 64 -5.49 6.39 -2.84
C TYR A 64 -6.16 7.00 -1.62
N ALA A 65 -5.37 7.31 -0.58
CA ALA A 65 -5.88 7.88 0.65
C ALA A 65 -6.52 9.27 0.41
N SER A 66 -5.91 10.10 -0.44
CA SER A 66 -6.44 11.43 -0.79
C SER A 66 -7.74 11.37 -1.61
N ASN A 67 -8.02 10.24 -2.27
CA ASN A 67 -9.22 10.04 -3.09
C ASN A 67 -10.15 8.98 -2.50
N ILE A 68 -10.05 8.65 -1.20
CA ILE A 68 -10.82 7.55 -0.58
C ILE A 68 -12.34 7.75 -0.68
N GLU A 69 -12.81 8.99 -0.85
CA GLU A 69 -14.23 9.35 -1.07
C GLU A 69 -14.60 9.44 -2.57
N ASN A 70 -13.61 9.41 -3.47
CA ASN A 70 -13.78 9.51 -4.92
C ASN A 70 -12.87 8.49 -5.65
N LEU A 71 -12.97 7.21 -5.26
CA LEU A 71 -12.21 6.13 -5.89
C LEU A 71 -12.36 6.04 -7.43
N PRO A 72 -13.51 6.40 -8.06
CA PRO A 72 -13.61 6.43 -9.51
C PRO A 72 -12.53 7.28 -10.21
N ALA A 73 -12.01 8.32 -9.55
CA ALA A 73 -10.93 9.15 -10.10
C ALA A 73 -9.61 8.39 -10.29
N LEU A 74 -9.42 7.28 -9.56
CA LEU A 74 -8.21 6.46 -9.62
C LEU A 74 -8.28 5.36 -10.67
N LEU A 75 -9.47 5.08 -11.25
CA LEU A 75 -9.69 3.94 -12.13
C LEU A 75 -8.67 3.84 -13.28
N PRO A 76 -8.31 4.93 -14.01
CA PRO A 76 -7.33 4.82 -15.09
C PRO A 76 -5.93 4.40 -14.58
N ALA A 77 -5.54 4.85 -13.39
CA ALA A 77 -4.26 4.48 -12.79
C ALA A 77 -4.29 3.04 -12.29
N VAL A 78 -5.38 2.63 -11.63
CA VAL A 78 -5.59 1.25 -11.16
C VAL A 78 -5.60 0.28 -12.34
N GLU A 79 -6.26 0.62 -13.45
CA GLU A 79 -6.29 -0.22 -14.65
C GLU A 79 -4.87 -0.45 -15.22
N LYS A 80 -4.05 0.60 -15.30
CA LYS A 80 -2.64 0.48 -15.73
C LYS A 80 -1.83 -0.44 -14.81
N ILE A 81 -2.05 -0.34 -13.49
CA ILE A 81 -1.39 -1.20 -12.50
C ILE A 81 -1.87 -2.65 -12.66
N ALA A 82 -3.18 -2.87 -12.82
CA ALA A 82 -3.77 -4.19 -13.01
C ALA A 82 -3.27 -4.88 -14.28
N GLN A 83 -3.12 -4.16 -15.39
CA GLN A 83 -2.51 -4.69 -16.62
C GLN A 83 -1.06 -5.13 -16.38
N LYS A 84 -0.28 -4.34 -15.63
CA LYS A 84 1.09 -4.70 -15.27
C LYS A 84 1.11 -5.93 -14.36
N HIS A 85 0.29 -5.97 -13.31
CA HIS A 85 0.15 -7.14 -12.43
C HIS A 85 -0.21 -8.41 -13.22
N THR A 86 -1.09 -8.28 -14.22
CA THR A 86 -1.46 -9.40 -15.11
C THR A 86 -0.25 -9.89 -15.92
N SER A 87 0.58 -8.98 -16.46
CA SER A 87 1.81 -9.37 -17.20
C SER A 87 2.85 -10.10 -16.32
N PHE A 88 2.86 -9.83 -15.01
CA PHE A 88 3.70 -10.53 -14.03
C PHE A 88 3.00 -11.74 -13.40
N GLN A 89 1.80 -12.10 -13.86
CA GLN A 89 0.99 -13.21 -13.36
C GLN A 89 0.73 -13.16 -11.85
N ILE A 90 0.60 -11.95 -11.30
CA ILE A 90 0.32 -11.75 -9.87
C ILE A 90 -1.00 -12.46 -9.51
N LYS A 91 -0.97 -13.19 -8.39
CA LYS A 91 -2.09 -14.01 -7.90
C LYS A 91 -2.83 -13.30 -6.75
N PRO A 92 -4.14 -13.56 -6.57
CA PRO A 92 -4.91 -13.00 -5.46
C PRO A 92 -4.25 -13.20 -4.10
N GLU A 93 -3.63 -14.35 -3.85
CA GLU A 93 -3.01 -14.68 -2.57
C GLU A 93 -1.79 -13.78 -2.25
N GLN A 94 -1.15 -13.21 -3.28
CA GLN A 94 0.00 -12.33 -3.10
C GLN A 94 -0.41 -10.95 -2.57
N TYR A 95 -1.67 -10.53 -2.75
CA TYR A 95 -2.19 -9.32 -2.14
C TYR A 95 -2.25 -9.45 -0.61
N ASN A 96 -2.51 -10.65 -0.07
CA ASN A 96 -2.50 -10.84 1.38
C ASN A 96 -1.12 -10.56 1.99
N ILE A 97 -0.06 -10.99 1.32
CA ILE A 97 1.33 -10.73 1.74
C ILE A 97 1.58 -9.22 1.77
N VAL A 98 1.21 -8.50 0.70
CA VAL A 98 1.37 -7.05 0.62
C VAL A 98 0.57 -6.33 1.71
N GLY A 99 -0.68 -6.73 1.94
CA GLY A 99 -1.53 -6.15 2.98
C GLY A 99 -0.93 -6.34 4.38
N GLU A 100 -0.44 -7.54 4.69
CA GLU A 100 0.21 -7.84 5.97
C GLU A 100 1.42 -6.94 6.22
N HIS A 101 2.33 -6.86 5.24
CA HIS A 101 3.53 -6.03 5.36
C HIS A 101 3.21 -4.54 5.43
N LEU A 102 2.16 -4.08 4.74
CA LEU A 102 1.71 -2.68 4.80
C LEU A 102 1.20 -2.33 6.20
N LEU A 103 0.31 -3.15 6.77
CA LEU A 103 -0.25 -2.90 8.10
C LEU A 103 0.83 -3.00 9.19
N ALA A 104 1.71 -4.00 9.11
CA ALA A 104 2.82 -4.12 10.04
C ALA A 104 3.80 -2.93 9.93
N THR A 105 4.03 -2.40 8.74
CA THR A 105 4.83 -1.17 8.55
C THR A 105 4.18 0.03 9.25
N LEU A 106 2.87 0.20 9.12
CA LEU A 106 2.15 1.28 9.81
C LEU A 106 2.25 1.15 11.33
N ASP A 107 2.13 -0.08 11.85
CA ASP A 107 2.22 -0.35 13.29
C ASP A 107 3.64 -0.12 13.84
N GLU A 108 4.66 -0.63 13.15
CA GLU A 108 6.07 -0.51 13.55
C GLU A 108 6.56 0.94 13.52
N MET A 109 6.07 1.75 12.57
CA MET A 109 6.53 3.14 12.41
C MET A 109 5.78 4.15 13.28
N PHE A 110 4.47 3.92 13.51
CA PHE A 110 3.61 4.93 14.13
C PHE A 110 2.87 4.44 15.37
N SER A 111 2.80 3.12 15.58
CA SER A 111 2.01 2.48 16.63
C SER A 111 0.62 3.13 16.81
N PRO A 112 -0.18 3.27 15.73
CA PRO A 112 -1.35 4.14 15.71
C PRO A 112 -2.55 3.55 16.47
N GLY A 113 -2.43 2.30 16.94
CA GLY A 113 -3.49 1.56 17.62
C GLY A 113 -4.38 0.77 16.66
N GLN A 114 -5.10 -0.21 17.22
CA GLN A 114 -5.84 -1.21 16.44
C GLN A 114 -6.93 -0.61 15.55
N GLU A 115 -7.63 0.43 16.01
CA GLU A 115 -8.69 1.09 15.22
C GLU A 115 -8.16 1.63 13.88
N VAL A 116 -6.96 2.21 13.90
CA VAL A 116 -6.31 2.74 12.69
C VAL A 116 -5.88 1.60 11.77
N LEU A 117 -5.27 0.55 12.33
CA LEU A 117 -4.86 -0.62 11.56
C LEU A 117 -6.04 -1.32 10.89
N ASP A 118 -7.15 -1.48 11.61
CA ASP A 118 -8.38 -2.06 11.07
C ASP A 118 -8.96 -1.21 9.94
N ALA A 119 -8.94 0.12 10.09
CA ALA A 119 -9.41 1.04 9.06
C ALA A 119 -8.56 0.95 7.78
N TRP A 120 -7.22 0.93 7.92
CA TRP A 120 -6.31 0.74 6.80
C TRP A 120 -6.42 -0.65 6.18
N GLY A 121 -6.67 -1.70 6.96
CA GLY A 121 -6.90 -3.05 6.47
C GLY A 121 -8.15 -3.15 5.60
N LYS A 122 -9.25 -2.54 6.05
CA LYS A 122 -10.48 -2.43 5.24
C LYS A 122 -10.24 -1.65 3.95
N ALA A 123 -9.51 -0.52 4.03
CA ALA A 123 -9.22 0.31 2.87
C ALA A 123 -8.34 -0.42 1.85
N TYR A 124 -7.29 -1.10 2.31
CA TYR A 124 -6.47 -1.98 1.48
C TYR A 124 -7.32 -3.05 0.78
N GLY A 125 -8.22 -3.71 1.53
CA GLY A 125 -9.11 -4.72 0.98
C GLY A 125 -10.04 -4.18 -0.13
N VAL A 126 -10.45 -2.91 -0.09
CA VAL A 126 -11.23 -2.32 -1.18
C VAL A 126 -10.41 -2.10 -2.45
N LEU A 127 -9.12 -1.80 -2.32
CA LEU A 127 -8.24 -1.61 -3.48
C LEU A 127 -7.72 -2.93 -4.07
N ALA A 128 -7.58 -3.95 -3.24
CA ALA A 128 -7.05 -5.26 -3.63
C ALA A 128 -8.08 -6.18 -4.30
N ASN A 129 -9.39 -5.90 -4.13
CA ASN A 129 -10.50 -6.66 -4.72
C ASN A 129 -10.99 -6.05 -6.03
#